data_AF-A0A4Q2DJT4-F1
#
_entry.id   AF-A0A4Q2DJT4-F1
#
_cell.length_a   1.000
_cell.length_b   1.000
_cell.length_c   1.000
_cell.angle_alpha   90.00
_cell.angle_beta   90.00
_cell.angle_gamma   90.00
#
_symmetry.space_group_name_H-M   'P 1'
#
loop_
_entity.id
_entity.type
_entity.pdbx_description
1 polymer ?
#
loop_
_entity_poly.entity_id
_entity_poly.type
_entity_poly.pdbx_seq_one_letter_code
_entity_poly.pdbx_strand_id
1 'polypeptide(L)'
;MQFTLKATIAQIATLALLVTGAVASPAPVAANVVANAELDHWLATTDAKLTFINDVDTNPLVGRATLDTRVVYCNRRTNNVCGGDCTVYNGNSRCLNAPDTDCLFATTNVGFCDRGGCGGSCNQYSSCGTRLDGGFCYTPGTRSINVPFT
;
A
#
# COMPACT_ATOMS: atom_id res chain seq x y z
N MET A 1 -38.40 27.15 72.11
CA MET A 1 -37.26 27.24 71.17
C MET A 1 -36.82 25.79 70.93
N GLN A 2 -37.30 25.10 69.88
CA GLN A 2 -36.63 24.94 68.56
C GLN A 2 -35.22 24.29 68.76
N PHE A 3 -34.83 23.11 68.26
CA PHE A 3 -35.11 22.43 66.99
C PHE A 3 -34.83 20.91 67.03
N THR A 4 -35.73 20.15 66.40
CA THR A 4 -35.58 18.91 65.61
C THR A 4 -34.26 18.12 65.61
N LEU A 5 -34.35 16.83 66.01
CA LEU A 5 -33.40 15.77 65.65
C LEU A 5 -33.31 15.62 64.12
N LYS A 6 -32.10 15.66 63.57
CA LYS A 6 -31.80 15.19 62.21
C LYS A 6 -30.87 14.00 62.29
N ALA A 7 -31.39 12.84 61.90
CA ALA A 7 -30.63 11.61 61.71
C ALA A 7 -29.55 11.83 60.64
N THR A 8 -28.29 11.71 61.02
CA THR A 8 -27.14 11.75 60.12
C THR A 8 -26.99 10.40 59.44
N ILE A 9 -27.40 10.34 58.18
CA ILE A 9 -27.22 9.20 57.29
C ILE A 9 -25.71 9.05 57.01
N ALA A 10 -25.16 7.88 57.34
CA ALA A 10 -23.79 7.50 56.99
C ALA A 10 -23.63 7.46 55.48
N GLN A 11 -22.75 8.30 54.93
CA GLN A 11 -22.42 8.30 53.51
C GLN A 11 -21.40 7.18 53.23
N ILE A 12 -21.84 6.13 52.54
CA ILE A 12 -20.97 5.12 51.96
C ILE A 12 -20.36 5.73 50.70
N ALA A 13 -19.12 6.23 50.80
CA ALA A 13 -18.36 6.66 49.63
C ALA A 13 -17.86 5.42 48.88
N THR A 14 -18.59 4.99 47.86
CA THR A 14 -18.13 3.98 46.91
C THR A 14 -17.06 4.58 46.01
N LEU A 15 -15.83 4.06 46.15
CA LEU A 15 -14.70 4.39 45.28
C LEU A 15 -14.99 3.84 43.87
N ALA A 16 -15.42 4.70 42.94
CA ALA A 16 -15.57 4.33 41.54
C ALA A 16 -14.17 4.20 40.91
N LEU A 17 -13.76 2.96 40.65
CA LEU A 17 -12.54 2.64 39.91
C LEU A 17 -12.74 3.07 38.44
N LEU A 18 -12.14 4.19 38.04
CA LEU A 18 -12.06 4.61 36.65
C LEU A 18 -11.10 3.65 35.92
N VAL A 19 -11.64 2.58 35.33
CA VAL A 19 -10.93 1.80 34.32
C VAL A 19 -10.81 2.69 33.09
N THR A 20 -9.64 3.30 32.91
CA THR A 20 -9.24 3.90 31.64
C THR A 20 -9.11 2.76 30.64
N GLY A 21 -10.21 2.45 29.94
CA GLY A 21 -10.15 1.67 28.72
C GLY A 21 -9.24 2.41 27.75
N ALA A 22 -8.02 1.92 27.56
CA ALA A 22 -7.19 2.32 26.44
C ALA A 22 -8.00 2.02 25.18
N VAL A 23 -8.55 3.06 24.55
CA VAL A 23 -9.02 2.94 23.18
C VAL A 23 -7.78 2.60 22.36
N ALA A 24 -7.62 1.32 22.03
CA ALA A 24 -6.69 0.92 21.00
C ALA A 24 -7.07 1.75 19.77
N SER A 25 -6.25 2.75 19.45
CA SER A 25 -6.36 3.43 18.17
C SER A 25 -6.36 2.32 17.12
N PRO A 26 -7.25 2.33 16.12
CA PRO A 26 -7.07 1.45 14.98
C PRO A 26 -5.67 1.74 14.46
N ALA A 27 -4.76 0.77 14.58
CA ALA A 27 -3.46 0.85 13.97
C ALA A 27 -3.72 1.24 12.51
N PRO A 28 -2.98 2.22 11.94
CA PRO A 28 -3.08 2.49 10.52
C PRO A 28 -2.90 1.13 9.84
N VAL A 29 -3.93 0.69 9.13
CA VAL A 29 -3.90 -0.56 8.37
C VAL A 29 -2.73 -0.37 7.43
N ALA A 30 -1.60 -1.00 7.75
CA ALA A 30 -0.44 -1.01 6.89
C ALA A 30 -0.96 -1.54 5.56
N ALA A 31 -0.92 -0.69 4.53
CA ALA A 31 -1.18 -1.13 3.18
C ALA A 31 -0.32 -2.37 2.98
N ASN A 32 -0.99 -3.51 2.75
CA ASN A 32 -0.33 -4.81 2.69
C ASN A 32 0.63 -4.77 1.50
N VAL A 33 1.87 -4.42 1.80
CA VAL A 33 3.01 -4.59 0.92
C VAL A 33 3.14 -6.09 0.77
N VAL A 34 2.65 -6.59 -0.34
CA VAL A 34 2.71 -8.02 -0.63
C VAL A 34 4.18 -8.42 -0.70
N ALA A 35 4.52 -9.47 0.04
CA ALA A 35 5.89 -9.94 0.17
C ALA A 35 6.45 -10.40 -1.19
N ASN A 36 7.76 -10.18 -1.39
CA ASN A 36 8.47 -10.55 -2.63
C ASN A 36 8.19 -11.99 -3.11
N ALA A 37 7.98 -12.93 -2.19
CA ALA A 37 7.70 -14.34 -2.50
C ALA A 37 6.37 -14.56 -3.24
N GLU A 38 5.32 -13.79 -2.93
CA GLU A 38 4.02 -13.89 -3.62
C GLU A 38 4.14 -13.36 -5.05
N LEU A 39 4.90 -12.27 -5.23
CA LEU A 39 5.21 -11.75 -6.55
C LEU A 39 6.04 -12.76 -7.37
N ASP A 40 7.03 -13.41 -6.76
CA ASP A 40 7.82 -14.45 -7.43
C ASP A 40 6.97 -15.64 -7.87
N HIS A 41 6.02 -16.06 -7.03
CA HIS A 41 5.09 -17.12 -7.38
C HIS A 41 4.20 -16.72 -8.57
N TRP A 42 3.66 -15.51 -8.57
CA TRP A 42 2.87 -15.00 -9.69
C TRP A 42 3.71 -14.94 -10.98
N LEU A 43 4.92 -14.40 -10.93
CA LEU A 43 5.82 -14.32 -12.10
C LEU A 43 6.18 -15.69 -12.67
N ALA A 44 6.28 -16.71 -11.82
CA ALA A 44 6.62 -18.07 -12.25
C ALA A 44 5.44 -18.81 -12.90
N THR A 45 4.20 -18.41 -12.62
CA THR A 45 2.99 -19.16 -12.98
C THR A 45 2.06 -18.41 -13.94
N THR A 46 2.28 -17.12 -14.14
CA THR A 46 1.46 -16.30 -15.04
C THR A 46 1.66 -16.67 -16.51
N ASP A 47 0.58 -16.58 -17.27
CA ASP A 47 0.55 -16.68 -18.74
C ASP A 47 0.66 -15.31 -19.43
N ALA A 48 0.84 -14.23 -18.66
CA ALA A 48 1.01 -12.89 -19.17
C ALA A 48 2.31 -12.74 -19.97
N LYS A 49 2.30 -11.87 -20.99
CA LYS A 49 3.52 -11.53 -21.72
C LYS A 49 4.33 -10.54 -20.88
N LEU A 50 5.47 -10.97 -20.37
CA LEU A 50 6.32 -10.18 -19.49
C LEU A 50 7.44 -9.46 -20.25
N THR A 51 7.60 -8.17 -20.00
CA THR A 51 8.80 -7.38 -20.37
C THR A 51 9.52 -6.97 -19.10
N PHE A 52 10.82 -7.26 -18.99
CA PHE A 52 11.61 -6.92 -17.79
C PHE A 52 12.42 -5.66 -18.00
N ILE A 53 12.36 -4.74 -17.05
CA ILE A 53 13.19 -3.55 -16.94
C ILE A 53 14.06 -3.72 -15.68
N ASN A 54 15.36 -3.94 -15.88
CA ASN A 54 16.33 -4.03 -14.80
C ASN A 54 17.13 -2.73 -14.77
N ASP A 55 16.94 -1.92 -13.73
CA ASP A 55 17.79 -0.76 -13.45
C ASP A 55 18.82 -1.17 -12.41
N VAL A 56 19.80 -1.97 -12.85
CA VAL A 56 21.01 -2.22 -12.05
C VAL A 56 21.93 -1.02 -12.23
N ASP A 57 21.79 -0.03 -11.34
CA ASP A 57 22.71 1.10 -11.30
C ASP A 57 24.15 0.58 -11.12
N THR A 58 25.05 1.00 -12.01
CA THR A 58 26.47 0.60 -12.05
C THR A 58 27.30 1.15 -10.88
N ASN A 59 26.66 1.72 -9.85
CA ASN A 59 27.32 2.34 -8.72
C ASN A 59 27.68 1.28 -7.65
N PRO A 60 28.97 1.08 -7.31
CA PRO A 60 29.43 0.07 -6.35
C PRO A 60 28.96 0.28 -4.90
N LEU A 61 28.28 1.39 -4.60
CA LEU A 61 27.65 1.65 -3.29
C LEU A 61 26.22 1.11 -3.17
N VAL A 62 25.63 0.62 -4.26
CA VAL A 62 24.25 0.05 -4.33
C VAL A 62 24.08 -1.15 -3.40
N GLY A 63 25.16 -1.90 -3.14
CA GLY A 63 25.14 -3.09 -2.28
C GLY A 63 24.96 -2.83 -0.77
N ARG A 64 24.80 -1.58 -0.31
CA ARG A 64 24.66 -1.29 1.13
C ARG A 64 23.26 -0.88 1.60
N ALA A 65 22.28 -0.58 0.73
CA ALA A 65 21.00 -0.05 1.21
C ALA A 65 19.78 -0.08 0.27
N THR A 66 19.79 -0.72 -0.90
CA THR A 66 18.62 -0.61 -1.81
C THR A 66 17.64 -1.77 -1.60
N LEU A 67 16.50 -1.47 -0.97
CA LEU A 67 15.31 -2.31 -1.14
C LEU A 67 14.84 -2.05 -2.57
N ASP A 68 15.21 -2.91 -3.52
CA ASP A 68 14.72 -2.74 -4.88
C ASP A 68 13.19 -2.85 -4.88
N THR A 69 12.54 -1.79 -5.34
CA THR A 69 11.10 -1.77 -5.54
C THR A 69 10.81 -2.57 -6.80
N ARG A 70 9.94 -3.57 -6.65
CA ARG A 70 9.42 -4.33 -7.77
C ARG A 70 8.04 -3.80 -8.11
N VAL A 71 7.84 -3.47 -9.38
CA VAL A 71 6.55 -3.04 -9.91
C VAL A 71 6.18 -3.95 -11.05
N VAL A 72 4.98 -4.49 -11.03
CA VAL A 72 4.38 -5.13 -12.20
C VAL A 72 3.19 -4.31 -12.62
N TYR A 73 3.12 -3.93 -13.88
CA TYR A 73 1.97 -3.21 -14.41
C TYR A 73 1.55 -3.78 -15.75
N CYS A 74 0.26 -3.93 -15.95
CA CYS A 74 -0.30 -4.59 -17.11
C CYS A 74 -1.42 -3.78 -17.75
N ASN A 75 -1.64 -4.02 -19.05
CA ASN A 75 -2.62 -3.28 -19.84
C ASN A 75 -4.03 -3.87 -19.85
N ARG A 76 -4.24 -5.04 -19.25
CA ARG A 76 -5.55 -5.72 -19.26
C ARG A 76 -5.91 -6.29 -17.90
N ARG A 77 -7.21 -6.36 -17.70
CA ARG A 77 -7.85 -7.08 -16.60
C ARG A 77 -8.94 -7.98 -17.16
N THR A 78 -8.99 -9.22 -16.69
CA THR A 78 -10.13 -10.14 -16.95
C THR A 78 -10.67 -10.61 -15.61
N ASN A 79 -11.92 -10.27 -15.30
CA ASN A 79 -12.51 -10.49 -13.98
C ASN A 79 -11.68 -9.85 -12.85
N ASN A 80 -11.13 -10.63 -11.92
CA ASN A 80 -10.26 -10.13 -10.85
C ASN A 80 -8.78 -10.39 -11.11
N VAL A 81 -8.42 -10.84 -12.31
CA VAL A 81 -7.04 -11.16 -12.68
C VAL A 81 -6.44 -10.05 -13.53
N CYS A 82 -5.28 -9.56 -13.12
CA CYS A 82 -4.45 -8.63 -13.87
C CYS A 82 -3.57 -9.40 -14.87
N GLY A 83 -3.46 -8.93 -16.11
CA GLY A 83 -2.68 -9.64 -17.14
C GLY A 83 -2.60 -8.92 -18.49
N GLY A 84 -2.39 -9.69 -19.56
CA GLY A 84 -2.15 -9.15 -20.91
C GLY A 84 -0.67 -8.89 -21.17
N ASP A 85 -0.35 -7.68 -21.64
CA ASP A 85 1.02 -7.22 -21.77
C ASP A 85 1.43 -6.55 -20.45
N CYS A 86 2.35 -7.20 -19.74
CA CYS A 86 2.83 -6.74 -18.44
C CYS A 86 4.29 -6.33 -18.55
N THR A 87 4.65 -5.29 -17.81
CA THR A 87 6.04 -4.90 -17.60
C THR A 87 6.39 -5.08 -16.13
N VAL A 88 7.55 -5.69 -15.89
CA VAL A 88 8.12 -5.93 -14.58
C VAL A 88 9.34 -5.04 -14.44
N TYR A 89 9.27 -4.09 -13.52
CA TYR A 89 10.38 -3.25 -13.14
C TYR A 89 11.01 -3.76 -11.85
N ASN A 90 12.33 -3.78 -11.79
CA ASN A 90 13.09 -4.02 -10.57
C ASN A 90 14.18 -2.95 -10.43
N GLY A 91 14.09 -2.14 -9.38
CA GLY A 91 15.02 -1.05 -9.09
C GLY A 91 14.39 -0.02 -8.16
N ASN A 92 14.93 1.20 -8.11
CA ASN A 92 14.40 2.29 -7.28
C ASN A 92 14.47 3.63 -8.02
N SER A 93 13.91 4.70 -7.45
CA SER A 93 14.09 6.09 -7.90
C SER A 93 13.89 6.35 -9.40
N ARG A 94 12.81 5.81 -9.97
CA ARG A 94 12.53 5.89 -11.41
C ARG A 94 11.11 6.35 -11.67
N CYS A 95 10.96 7.24 -12.64
CA CYS A 95 9.66 7.49 -13.27
C CYS A 95 9.49 6.55 -14.46
N LEU A 96 8.56 5.60 -14.33
CA LEU A 96 8.24 4.63 -15.37
C LEU A 96 7.19 5.21 -16.32
N ASN A 97 7.45 5.12 -17.62
CA ASN A 97 6.42 5.35 -18.63
C ASN A 97 5.55 4.10 -18.70
N ALA A 98 4.29 4.23 -18.31
CA ALA A 98 3.36 3.11 -18.14
C ALA A 98 2.01 3.42 -18.80
N PRO A 99 1.98 3.77 -20.09
CA PRO A 99 0.73 4.07 -20.79
C PRO A 99 -0.18 2.85 -20.80
N ASP A 100 -1.49 3.12 -20.82
CA ASP A 100 -2.54 2.09 -20.90
C ASP A 100 -2.51 1.06 -19.77
N THR A 101 -1.89 1.40 -18.64
CA THR A 101 -1.89 0.54 -17.45
C THR A 101 -3.29 0.48 -16.87
N ASP A 102 -3.80 -0.73 -16.71
CA ASP A 102 -5.13 -1.02 -16.18
C ASP A 102 -5.06 -1.59 -14.76
N CYS A 103 -3.96 -2.25 -14.43
CA CYS A 103 -3.69 -2.77 -13.11
C CYS A 103 -2.20 -2.83 -12.82
N LEU A 104 -1.83 -2.65 -11.56
CA LEU A 104 -0.45 -2.69 -11.12
C LEU A 104 -0.30 -3.30 -9.74
N PHE A 105 0.86 -3.87 -9.51
CA PHE A 105 1.34 -4.38 -8.24
C PHE A 105 2.65 -3.71 -7.92
N ALA A 106 2.90 -3.40 -6.64
CA ALA A 106 4.19 -2.92 -6.20
C ALA A 106 4.57 -3.48 -4.81
N THR A 107 5.86 -3.72 -4.61
CA THR A 107 6.44 -4.11 -3.31
C THR A 107 6.77 -2.92 -2.42
N THR A 108 6.58 -1.70 -2.91
CA THR A 108 6.63 -0.48 -2.09
C THR A 108 5.48 0.44 -2.48
N ASN A 109 5.29 1.51 -1.72
CA ASN A 109 4.19 2.44 -1.97
C ASN A 109 4.52 3.40 -3.13
N VAL A 110 4.39 2.91 -4.37
CA VAL A 110 4.59 3.70 -5.59
C VAL A 110 3.44 4.66 -5.84
N GLY A 111 3.72 5.76 -6.52
CA GLY A 111 2.70 6.66 -7.05
C GLY A 111 2.29 6.25 -8.46
N PHE A 112 1.00 6.22 -8.78
CA PHE A 112 0.51 6.02 -10.14
C PHE A 112 -0.29 7.24 -10.60
N CYS A 113 0.07 7.77 -11.77
CA CYS A 113 -0.36 9.07 -12.24
C CYS A 113 -1.10 8.98 -13.58
N ASP A 114 -2.06 9.89 -13.79
CA ASP A 114 -2.90 9.97 -14.99
C ASP A 114 -2.21 10.63 -16.20
N ARG A 115 -1.00 11.16 -16.03
CA ARG A 115 -0.17 11.74 -17.12
C ARG A 115 1.19 11.06 -17.20
N GLY A 116 1.86 11.21 -18.35
CA GLY A 116 3.25 10.79 -18.50
C GLY A 116 4.20 11.65 -17.67
N GLY A 117 5.41 11.13 -17.41
CA GLY A 117 6.46 11.87 -16.69
C GLY A 117 6.19 12.07 -15.19
N CYS A 118 5.36 11.22 -14.57
CA CYS A 118 5.05 11.24 -13.13
C CYS A 118 4.47 12.57 -12.64
N GLY A 119 3.66 13.21 -13.51
CA GLY A 119 2.92 14.43 -13.19
C GLY A 119 1.41 14.25 -13.30
N GLY A 120 0.66 15.34 -13.12
CA GLY A 120 -0.80 15.32 -13.12
C GLY A 120 -1.37 14.94 -11.75
N SER A 121 -2.44 14.16 -11.76
CA SER A 121 -3.08 13.60 -10.57
C SER A 121 -2.49 12.22 -10.28
N CYS A 122 -1.86 12.09 -9.13
CA CYS A 122 -1.21 10.85 -8.70
C CYS A 122 -1.88 10.29 -7.45
N ASN A 123 -2.15 8.99 -7.44
CA ASN A 123 -2.58 8.24 -6.27
C ASN A 123 -1.46 7.33 -5.80
N GLN A 124 -1.55 6.85 -4.56
CA GLN A 124 -0.56 5.95 -3.99
C GLN A 124 -1.06 4.52 -4.05
N TYR A 125 -0.16 3.56 -4.26
CA TYR A 125 -0.50 2.14 -4.24
C TYR A 125 -1.15 1.71 -2.92
N SER A 126 -0.74 2.32 -1.81
CA SER A 126 -1.35 2.13 -0.49
C SER A 126 -2.82 2.54 -0.43
N SER A 127 -3.23 3.55 -1.21
CA SER A 127 -4.61 4.03 -1.30
C SER A 127 -5.40 3.34 -2.41
N CYS A 128 -5.00 2.12 -2.82
CA CYS A 128 -5.70 1.36 -3.85
C CYS A 128 -7.18 1.16 -3.51
N GLY A 129 -8.07 1.68 -4.36
CA GLY A 129 -9.52 1.58 -4.14
C GLY A 129 -10.09 0.19 -4.41
N THR A 130 -9.58 -0.52 -5.43
CA THR A 130 -10.04 -1.87 -5.78
C THR A 130 -8.85 -2.80 -5.93
N ARG A 131 -8.71 -3.73 -4.99
CA ARG A 131 -7.70 -4.80 -5.04
C ARG A 131 -8.18 -5.96 -5.91
N LEU A 132 -7.24 -6.57 -6.60
CA LEU A 132 -7.37 -7.69 -7.51
C LEU A 132 -6.62 -8.90 -6.92
N ASP A 133 -6.75 -10.04 -7.59
CA ASP A 133 -6.06 -11.27 -7.19
C ASP A 133 -4.53 -11.09 -7.24
N GLY A 134 -3.80 -11.81 -6.39
CA GLY A 134 -2.34 -11.64 -6.26
C GLY A 134 -1.92 -10.29 -5.65
N GLY A 135 -2.88 -9.54 -5.09
CA GLY A 135 -2.63 -8.27 -4.43
C GLY A 135 -2.48 -7.06 -5.36
N PHE A 136 -2.68 -7.25 -6.66
CA PHE A 136 -2.72 -6.18 -7.64
C PHE A 136 -3.77 -5.12 -7.29
N CYS A 137 -3.56 -3.91 -7.78
CA CYS A 137 -4.48 -2.81 -7.72
C CYS A 137 -5.09 -2.56 -9.10
N TYR A 138 -6.39 -2.34 -9.16
CA TYR A 138 -7.05 -1.83 -10.36
C TYR A 138 -6.81 -0.32 -10.47
N THR A 139 -6.12 0.10 -11.52
CA THR A 139 -5.61 1.46 -11.70
C THR A 139 -5.81 1.95 -13.15
N PRO A 140 -7.05 1.92 -13.67
CA PRO A 140 -7.34 2.29 -15.05
C PRO A 140 -6.92 3.73 -15.34
N GLY A 141 -6.37 3.97 -16.52
CA GLY A 141 -5.93 5.31 -16.95
C GLY A 141 -4.59 5.75 -16.36
N THR A 142 -3.85 4.86 -15.70
CA THR A 142 -2.48 5.13 -15.30
C THR A 142 -1.61 5.28 -16.54
N ARG A 143 -0.78 6.33 -16.57
CA ARG A 143 0.14 6.64 -17.67
C ARG A 143 1.60 6.71 -17.24
N SER A 144 1.87 6.89 -15.95
CA SER A 144 3.21 6.76 -15.40
C SER A 144 3.18 6.31 -13.95
N ILE A 145 4.30 5.70 -13.51
CA ILE A 145 4.46 5.18 -12.16
C ILE A 145 5.74 5.78 -11.57
N ASN A 146 5.60 6.49 -10.45
CA ASN A 146 6.69 7.07 -9.69
C ASN A 146 7.18 6.08 -8.64
N VAL A 147 8.35 5.51 -8.86
CA VAL A 147 9.01 4.61 -7.93
C VAL A 147 9.87 5.42 -6.95
N PRO A 148 9.62 5.33 -5.64
CA PRO A 148 10.37 6.09 -4.65
C PRO A 148 11.84 5.64 -4.56
N PHE A 149 12.67 6.49 -3.96
CA PHE A 149 13.98 6.07 -3.47
C PHE A 149 13.79 5.30 -2.16
N THR A 150 14.30 4.07 -2.09
CA THR A 150 14.07 3.12 -0.98
C THR A 150 15.34 2.44 -0.54
#